data_AF-A0A0J7K026-F1
#
_entry.id   AF-A0A0J7K026-F1
#
_cell.length_a   1.000
_cell.length_b   1.000
_cell.length_c   1.000
_cell.angle_alpha   90.00
_cell.angle_beta   90.00
_cell.angle_gamma   90.00
#
_symmetry.space_group_name_H-M   'P 1'
#
loop_
_entity.id
_entity.type
_entity.pdbx_description
1 polymer ?
#
loop_
_entity_poly.entity_id
_entity_poly.type
_entity_poly.pdbx_seq_one_letter_code
_entity_poly.pdbx_strand_id
1 'polypeptide(L)'
;LWNLAYDCVLDIAEDDDSSNILCYADDTLVVATGRSCQLTCLKASILVNRVIDKIRGLGLSVATNKTEAILFHAKRAEGLPSSISIGDTLVNFQPSIKYLGIMIDVKWTFSDHFRYVISKTERVARALNKLMPNLRGPDERRRRLYLNVRGGNICLEVLKEIKESETHRILTEWREILEKPNAPGEWTKLALVPHLEAWMAREPDIGSMSFHLTQVFTGHGCLADFLLRIGKRTDASCDFCGDEDGVYHVLRECPLWDWQRILMKRQLKLPRDFTLGDVVEVILGSRADWKAFSAFVEEAMRDKEEEERRRERAGTPSTSDGDDEAE
;
A
#
# COMPACT_ATOMS: atom_id res chain seq x y z
N LEU A 1 7.83 -23.15 10.94
CA LEU A 1 9.20 -23.51 11.38
C LEU A 1 9.94 -22.31 11.97
N TRP A 2 9.99 -21.17 11.26
CA TRP A 2 10.69 -19.95 11.71
C TRP A 2 10.21 -19.43 13.10
N ASN A 3 8.89 -19.29 13.33
CA ASN A 3 8.36 -18.89 14.64
C ASN A 3 8.76 -19.87 15.77
N LEU A 4 8.65 -21.18 15.54
CA LEU A 4 8.97 -22.23 16.54
C LEU A 4 10.47 -22.27 16.91
N ALA A 5 11.35 -21.89 15.99
CA ALA A 5 12.78 -21.81 16.27
C ALA A 5 13.17 -20.53 17.04
N TYR A 6 12.34 -19.48 16.94
CA TYR A 6 12.59 -18.19 17.57
C TYR A 6 11.98 -18.08 18.98
N ASP A 7 11.14 -19.02 19.40
CA ASP A 7 10.60 -19.09 20.76
C ASP A 7 11.72 -19.04 21.81
N CYS A 8 12.84 -19.73 21.59
CA CYS A 8 13.98 -19.70 22.51
C CYS A 8 14.67 -18.33 22.65
N VAL A 9 14.40 -17.39 21.73
CA VAL A 9 14.84 -15.98 21.80
C VAL A 9 13.83 -15.15 22.59
N LEU A 10 12.53 -15.43 22.45
CA LEU A 10 11.46 -14.77 23.21
C LEU A 10 11.56 -15.10 24.70
N ASP A 11 11.89 -16.35 25.03
CA ASP A 11 12.03 -16.84 26.42
C ASP A 11 13.14 -16.12 27.22
N ILE A 12 14.08 -15.42 26.56
CA ILE A 12 15.21 -14.76 27.22
C ILE A 12 14.76 -13.68 28.22
N ALA A 13 13.61 -13.04 27.94
CA ALA A 13 13.07 -11.96 28.77
C ALA A 13 11.93 -12.41 29.70
N GLU A 14 11.52 -13.69 29.67
CA GLU A 14 10.37 -14.16 30.46
C GLU A 14 10.57 -14.03 31.98
N ASP A 15 11.81 -14.15 32.46
CA ASP A 15 12.15 -14.04 33.89
C ASP A 15 12.20 -12.58 34.40
N ASP A 16 11.94 -11.59 33.55
CA ASP A 16 12.11 -10.17 33.89
C ASP A 16 10.94 -9.30 33.39
N ASP A 17 9.98 -9.06 34.28
CA ASP A 17 8.78 -8.23 34.03
C ASP A 17 9.07 -6.81 33.49
N SER A 18 10.31 -6.32 33.67
CA SER A 18 10.72 -5.00 33.22
C SER A 18 11.48 -5.01 31.88
N SER A 19 11.46 -6.13 31.17
CA SER A 19 12.04 -6.33 29.86
C SER A 19 11.10 -7.11 28.95
N ASN A 20 11.11 -6.81 27.65
CA ASN A 20 10.29 -7.50 26.66
C ASN A 20 11.07 -7.67 25.37
N ILE A 21 10.83 -8.78 24.68
CA ILE A 21 11.37 -9.05 23.34
C ILE A 21 10.18 -9.27 22.41
N LEU A 22 10.17 -8.54 21.29
CA LEU A 22 9.15 -8.60 20.27
C LEU A 22 9.82 -8.98 18.96
N CYS A 23 9.33 -10.03 18.30
CA CYS A 23 9.86 -10.48 17.02
C CYS A 23 8.76 -10.50 15.96
N TYR A 24 9.07 -9.98 14.77
CA TYR A 24 8.19 -10.05 13.60
C TYR A 24 9.05 -10.34 12.37
N ALA A 25 9.00 -11.58 11.89
CA ALA A 25 9.96 -12.06 10.88
C ALA A 25 11.39 -11.67 11.29
N ASP A 26 12.23 -11.20 10.37
CA ASP A 26 13.61 -10.82 10.65
C ASP A 26 13.81 -9.63 11.62
N ASP A 27 12.76 -8.85 11.91
CA ASP A 27 12.83 -7.71 12.83
C ASP A 27 12.69 -8.17 14.30
N THR A 28 13.68 -7.83 15.13
CA THR A 28 13.68 -8.08 16.58
C THR A 28 13.81 -6.76 17.36
N LEU A 29 12.84 -6.48 18.24
CA LEU A 29 12.83 -5.33 19.13
C LEU A 29 13.03 -5.77 20.58
N VAL A 30 14.07 -5.24 21.21
CA VAL A 30 14.38 -5.47 22.62
C VAL A 30 14.03 -4.23 23.42
N VAL A 31 13.17 -4.38 24.42
CA VAL A 31 12.73 -3.31 25.30
C VAL A 31 13.21 -3.60 26.72
N ALA A 32 13.85 -2.64 27.35
CA ALA A 32 14.23 -2.71 28.76
C ALA A 32 13.81 -1.43 29.47
N THR A 33 13.31 -1.57 30.69
CA THR A 33 12.90 -0.46 31.55
C THR A 33 13.65 -0.51 32.87
N GLY A 34 13.87 0.65 33.49
CA GLY A 34 14.67 0.77 34.70
C GLY A 34 14.51 2.13 35.35
N ARG A 35 15.01 2.25 36.59
CA ARG A 35 14.87 3.45 37.42
C ARG A 35 15.82 4.59 37.04
N SER A 36 16.89 4.29 36.30
CA SER A 36 17.85 5.27 35.80
C SER A 36 18.27 4.93 34.37
N CYS A 37 18.63 5.94 33.59
CA CYS A 37 19.06 5.74 32.19
C CYS A 37 20.28 4.81 32.10
N GLN A 38 21.23 4.93 33.03
CA GLN A 38 22.42 4.09 33.09
C GLN A 38 22.08 2.62 33.36
N LEU A 39 21.21 2.37 34.35
CA LEU A 39 20.78 1.00 34.68
C LEU A 39 19.99 0.40 33.51
N THR A 40 19.11 1.18 32.89
CA THR A 40 18.35 0.75 31.70
C THR A 40 19.28 0.41 30.54
N CYS A 41 20.31 1.21 30.28
CA CYS A 41 21.28 0.94 29.21
C CYS A 41 22.10 -0.33 29.50
N LEU A 42 22.61 -0.49 30.73
CA LEU A 42 23.34 -1.69 31.13
C LEU A 42 22.46 -2.94 30.96
N LYS A 43 21.21 -2.86 31.41
CA LYS A 43 20.24 -3.94 31.31
C LYS A 43 19.93 -4.28 29.85
N ALA A 44 19.66 -3.27 29.03
CA ALA A 44 19.44 -3.44 27.60
C ALA A 44 20.66 -4.07 26.91
N SER A 45 21.88 -3.62 27.22
CA SER A 45 23.12 -4.20 26.68
C SER A 45 23.25 -5.69 27.03
N ILE A 46 22.99 -6.07 28.28
CA ILE A 46 23.05 -7.48 28.69
C ILE A 46 22.00 -8.30 27.92
N LEU A 47 20.77 -7.79 27.84
CA LEU A 47 19.66 -8.49 27.19
C LEU A 47 19.89 -8.68 25.69
N VAL A 48 20.33 -7.61 24.99
CA VAL A 48 20.65 -7.67 23.56
C VAL A 48 21.80 -8.64 23.29
N ASN A 49 22.84 -8.67 24.12
CA ASN A 49 23.94 -9.62 23.94
C ASN A 49 23.47 -11.08 24.10
N ARG A 50 22.60 -11.37 25.08
CA ARG A 50 22.00 -12.71 25.23
C ARG A 50 21.16 -13.10 23.99
N VAL A 51 20.40 -12.16 23.45
CA VAL A 51 19.65 -12.34 22.20
C VAL A 51 20.58 -12.65 21.03
N ILE A 52 21.67 -11.89 20.87
CA ILE A 52 22.67 -12.11 19.82
C ILE A 52 23.29 -13.52 19.92
N ASP A 53 23.66 -13.95 21.13
CA ASP A 53 24.27 -15.27 21.33
C ASP A 53 23.29 -16.40 21.00
N LYS A 54 22.00 -16.25 21.33
CA LYS A 54 20.97 -17.22 20.94
C LYS A 54 20.74 -17.26 19.44
N ILE A 55 20.66 -16.11 18.78
CA ILE A 55 20.54 -16.01 17.32
C ILE A 55 21.75 -16.67 16.64
N ARG A 56 22.97 -16.43 17.14
CA ARG A 56 24.19 -17.11 16.66
C ARG A 56 24.14 -18.63 16.86
N GLY A 57 23.60 -19.09 17.99
CA GLY A 57 23.37 -20.51 18.26
C GLY A 57 22.42 -21.18 17.28
N LEU A 58 21.53 -20.42 16.64
CA LEU A 58 20.64 -20.89 15.56
C LEU A 58 21.32 -20.86 14.17
N GLY A 59 22.59 -20.49 14.07
CA GLY A 59 23.32 -20.32 12.81
C GLY A 59 23.01 -19.00 12.08
N LEU A 60 22.40 -18.04 12.76
CA LEU A 60 22.02 -16.74 12.20
C LEU A 60 22.95 -15.62 12.70
N SER A 61 23.02 -14.51 11.96
CA SER A 61 23.84 -13.34 12.32
C SER A 61 23.00 -12.07 12.43
N VAL A 62 23.21 -11.29 13.48
CA VAL A 62 22.58 -9.96 13.64
C VAL A 62 23.40 -8.91 12.88
N ALA A 63 22.73 -8.13 12.04
CA ALA A 63 23.34 -7.02 11.32
C ALA A 63 23.49 -5.79 12.24
N THR A 64 24.56 -5.75 13.05
CA THR A 64 24.80 -4.69 14.05
C THR A 64 24.86 -3.28 13.45
N ASN A 65 25.28 -3.15 12.18
CA ASN A 65 25.33 -1.88 11.45
C ASN A 65 23.93 -1.34 11.08
N LYS A 66 22.91 -2.18 11.05
CA LYS A 66 21.51 -1.80 10.82
C LYS A 66 20.74 -1.64 12.13
N THR A 67 21.34 -1.97 13.27
CA THR A 67 20.70 -1.86 14.57
C THR A 67 20.53 -0.40 14.96
N GLU A 68 19.29 0.00 15.23
CA GLU A 68 18.94 1.31 15.76
C GLU A 68 18.61 1.21 17.25
N ALA A 69 18.96 2.23 18.03
CA ALA A 69 18.66 2.30 19.46
C ALA A 69 18.01 3.65 19.80
N ILE A 70 17.02 3.62 20.70
CA ILE A 70 16.35 4.82 21.24
C ILE A 70 16.32 4.74 22.77
N LEU A 71 16.53 5.88 23.42
CA LEU A 71 16.45 5.99 24.88
C LEU A 71 15.28 6.90 25.25
N PHE A 72 14.26 6.32 25.87
CA PHE A 72 13.16 7.09 26.46
C PHE A 72 13.54 7.61 27.84
N HIS A 73 13.32 8.90 28.07
CA HIS A 73 13.64 9.55 29.33
C HIS A 73 12.67 10.68 29.68
N ALA A 74 12.61 11.06 30.96
CA ALA A 74 11.83 12.21 31.40
C ALA A 74 12.41 13.53 30.85
N LYS A 75 11.57 14.56 30.69
CA LYS A 75 11.94 15.87 30.10
C LYS A 75 13.15 16.57 30.75
N ARG A 76 13.49 16.25 32.00
CA ARG A 76 14.58 16.87 32.79
C ARG A 76 15.65 15.85 33.21
N ALA A 77 15.82 14.76 32.46
CA ALA A 77 16.87 13.81 32.74
C ALA A 77 18.25 14.41 32.44
N GLU A 78 19.17 14.35 33.40
CA GLU A 78 20.57 14.76 33.27
C GLU A 78 21.47 13.53 33.17
N GLY A 79 22.66 13.68 32.57
CA GLY A 79 23.62 12.57 32.44
C GLY A 79 23.17 11.47 31.49
N LEU A 80 22.47 11.82 30.41
CA LEU A 80 22.01 10.86 29.40
C LEU A 80 23.21 10.22 28.67
N PRO A 81 23.30 8.88 28.62
CA PRO A 81 24.29 8.22 27.79
C PRO A 81 24.03 8.52 26.31
N SER A 82 25.10 8.70 25.54
CA SER A 82 25.02 8.99 24.10
C SER A 82 24.88 7.73 23.24
N SER A 83 25.22 6.58 23.80
CA SER A 83 25.29 5.30 23.07
C SER A 83 25.10 4.10 23.98
N ILE A 84 24.86 2.95 23.38
CA ILE A 84 24.75 1.65 24.01
C ILE A 84 25.72 0.66 23.35
N SER A 85 26.32 -0.22 24.15
CA SER A 85 27.19 -1.28 23.64
C SER A 85 26.37 -2.52 23.32
N ILE A 86 26.53 -3.01 22.08
CA ILE A 86 25.88 -4.20 21.52
C ILE A 86 26.97 -5.05 20.88
N GLY A 87 27.33 -6.16 21.52
CA GLY A 87 28.55 -6.91 21.23
C GLY A 87 29.78 -5.99 21.28
N ASP A 88 30.60 -6.05 20.22
CA ASP A 88 31.78 -5.21 20.06
C ASP A 88 31.47 -3.85 19.39
N THR A 89 30.19 -3.56 19.12
CA THR A 89 29.75 -2.34 18.42
C THR A 89 29.11 -1.35 19.37
N LEU A 90 29.46 -0.07 19.22
CA LEU A 90 28.83 1.04 19.92
C LEU A 90 27.72 1.65 19.04
N VAL A 91 26.46 1.55 19.47
CA VAL A 91 25.31 2.09 18.74
C VAL A 91 24.85 3.40 19.38
N ASN A 92 24.87 4.48 18.62
CA ASN A 92 24.43 5.79 19.08
C ASN A 92 22.92 5.86 19.21
N PHE A 93 22.42 6.45 20.29
CA PHE A 93 20.99 6.67 20.45
C PHE A 93 20.47 7.67 19.40
N GLN A 94 19.40 7.27 18.73
CA GLN A 94 18.70 8.09 17.75
C GLN A 94 17.52 8.82 18.42
N PRO A 95 17.18 10.04 17.98
CA PRO A 95 16.00 10.75 18.47
C PRO A 95 14.68 10.10 18.02
N SER A 96 14.74 9.25 17.00
CA SER A 96 13.62 8.56 16.37
C SER A 96 14.12 7.28 15.71
N ILE A 97 13.36 6.19 15.83
CA ILE A 97 13.66 4.90 15.20
C ILE A 97 12.48 4.41 14.38
N LYS A 98 12.73 3.57 13.38
CA LYS A 98 11.67 2.96 12.57
C LYS A 98 11.47 1.49 12.94
N TYR A 99 10.26 1.13 13.35
CA TYR A 99 9.88 -0.25 13.64
C TYR A 99 8.59 -0.61 12.91
N LEU A 100 8.60 -1.68 12.11
CA LEU A 100 7.45 -2.15 11.30
C LEU A 100 6.73 -1.05 10.50
N GLY A 101 7.49 -0.07 10.01
CA GLY A 101 6.97 1.06 9.23
C GLY A 101 6.47 2.27 10.03
N ILE A 102 6.44 2.19 11.37
CA ILE A 102 6.09 3.28 12.26
C ILE A 102 7.39 3.93 12.78
N MET A 103 7.43 5.28 12.81
CA MET A 103 8.58 6.00 13.38
C MET A 103 8.22 6.47 14.79
N ILE A 104 9.02 6.07 15.78
CA ILE A 104 8.77 6.34 17.19
C ILE A 104 9.86 7.29 17.69
N ASP A 105 9.47 8.48 18.15
CA ASP A 105 10.38 9.47 18.75
C ASP A 105 10.37 9.42 20.28
N VAL A 106 11.45 9.92 20.90
CA VAL A 106 11.65 9.92 22.36
C VAL A 106 10.48 10.55 23.14
N LYS A 107 9.75 11.49 22.53
CA LYS A 107 8.64 12.21 23.16
C LYS A 107 7.27 11.61 22.86
N TRP A 108 7.20 10.48 22.14
CA TRP A 108 5.95 9.84 21.71
C TRP A 108 5.03 10.78 20.90
N THR A 109 5.60 11.77 20.21
CA THR A 109 4.80 12.74 19.45
C THR A 109 4.42 12.23 18.06
N PHE A 110 5.12 11.21 17.57
CA PHE A 110 5.07 10.68 16.21
C PHE A 110 5.31 11.76 15.14
N SER A 111 5.96 12.86 15.49
CA SER A 111 6.12 14.02 14.60
C SER A 111 6.91 13.67 13.34
N ASP A 112 7.97 12.84 13.48
CA ASP A 112 8.74 12.34 12.34
C ASP A 112 7.90 11.39 11.48
N HIS A 113 7.08 10.54 12.10
CA HIS A 113 6.17 9.65 11.40
C HIS A 113 5.14 10.44 10.58
N PHE A 114 4.49 11.45 11.17
CA PHE A 114 3.55 12.30 10.44
C PHE A 114 4.23 13.04 9.29
N ARG A 115 5.44 13.59 9.49
CA ARG A 115 6.20 14.20 8.38
C ARG A 115 6.54 13.20 7.28
N TYR A 116 6.95 11.99 7.64
CA TYR A 116 7.22 10.90 6.70
C TYR A 116 5.95 10.50 5.92
N VAL A 117 4.84 10.26 6.62
CA VAL A 117 3.55 9.91 6.01
C VAL A 117 3.05 11.04 5.13
N ILE A 118 3.06 12.30 5.59
CA ILE A 118 2.69 13.47 4.77
C ILE A 118 3.56 13.52 3.53
N SER A 119 4.88 13.38 3.63
CA SER A 119 5.76 13.42 2.45
C SER A 119 5.49 12.28 1.47
N LYS A 120 5.20 11.06 1.96
CA LYS A 120 4.82 9.91 1.12
C LYS A 120 3.46 10.15 0.48
N THR A 121 2.47 10.56 1.26
CA THR A 121 1.14 10.90 0.79
C THR A 121 1.18 12.05 -0.20
N GLU A 122 2.04 13.05 -0.02
CA GLU A 122 2.24 14.11 -1.00
C GLU A 122 2.89 13.60 -2.28
N ARG A 123 3.85 12.65 -2.22
CA ARG A 123 4.42 12.05 -3.42
C ARG A 123 3.38 11.25 -4.19
N VAL A 124 2.58 10.46 -3.48
CA VAL A 124 1.45 9.71 -4.03
C VAL A 124 0.40 10.68 -4.56
N ALA A 125 0.02 11.71 -3.80
CA ALA A 125 -0.91 12.75 -4.20
C ALA A 125 -0.37 13.58 -5.36
N ARG A 126 0.94 13.79 -5.50
CA ARG A 126 1.56 14.42 -6.68
C ARG A 126 1.51 13.51 -7.90
N ALA A 127 1.72 12.20 -7.72
CA ALA A 127 1.58 11.22 -8.79
C ALA A 127 0.11 11.06 -9.22
N LEU A 128 -0.81 10.99 -8.26
CA LEU A 128 -2.25 11.05 -8.46
C LEU A 128 -2.66 12.41 -9.04
N ASN A 129 -2.04 13.52 -8.64
CA ASN A 129 -2.27 14.83 -9.23
C ASN A 129 -1.74 14.91 -10.66
N LYS A 130 -0.79 14.07 -11.07
CA LYS A 130 -0.42 13.96 -12.49
C LYS A 130 -1.41 13.12 -13.29
N LEU A 131 -2.13 12.22 -12.62
CA LEU A 131 -3.25 11.45 -13.18
C LEU A 131 -4.57 12.25 -13.12
N MET A 132 -4.66 13.24 -12.23
CA MET A 132 -5.79 14.12 -11.95
C MET A 132 -5.26 15.52 -11.56
N PRO A 133 -4.93 16.42 -12.50
CA PRO A 133 -4.35 17.73 -12.22
C PRO A 133 -5.08 18.45 -11.09
N ASN A 134 -4.41 18.51 -9.95
CA ASN A 134 -4.75 19.20 -8.70
C ASN A 134 -6.18 19.76 -8.64
N LEU A 135 -7.07 18.84 -8.32
CA LEU A 135 -8.41 19.10 -7.84
C LEU A 135 -8.39 19.90 -6.54
N ARG A 136 -8.42 21.23 -6.66
CA ARG A 136 -8.65 22.08 -5.50
C ARG A 136 -10.00 21.68 -4.89
N GLY A 137 -9.96 21.10 -3.70
CA GLY A 137 -11.06 21.25 -2.75
C GLY A 137 -11.37 22.73 -2.53
N PRO A 138 -12.49 23.08 -1.85
CA PRO A 138 -12.97 24.44 -1.80
C PRO A 138 -11.87 25.43 -1.38
N ASP A 139 -11.62 26.46 -2.21
CA ASP A 139 -10.63 27.52 -2.01
C ASP A 139 -10.79 28.21 -0.64
N GLU A 140 -9.77 28.93 -0.17
CA GLU A 140 -9.75 29.67 1.11
C GLU A 140 -10.97 30.60 1.25
N ARG A 141 -11.39 31.22 0.14
CA ARG A 141 -12.65 31.99 0.04
C ARG A 141 -13.89 31.16 0.37
N ARG A 142 -13.93 29.90 -0.04
CA ARG A 142 -15.04 28.96 0.17
C ARG A 142 -15.03 28.40 1.59
N ARG A 143 -13.85 28.14 2.18
CA ARG A 143 -13.74 27.84 3.62
C ARG A 143 -14.27 28.99 4.47
N ARG A 144 -13.97 30.24 4.11
CA ARG A 144 -14.54 31.43 4.76
C ARG A 144 -16.06 31.55 4.55
N LEU A 145 -16.57 31.19 3.37
CA LEU A 145 -18.01 31.13 3.12
C LEU A 145 -18.69 30.10 4.05
N TYR A 146 -18.17 28.88 4.15
CA TYR A 146 -18.68 27.85 5.07
C TYR A 146 -18.55 28.24 6.55
N LEU A 147 -17.50 28.97 6.92
CA LEU A 147 -17.35 29.53 8.27
C LEU A 147 -18.37 30.63 8.56
N ASN A 148 -18.74 31.44 7.56
CA ASN A 148 -19.80 32.44 7.66
C ASN A 148 -21.21 31.82 7.69
N VAL A 149 -21.43 30.67 7.05
CA VAL A 149 -22.68 29.88 7.15
C VAL A 149 -22.92 29.42 8.60
N ARG A 150 -21.86 29.07 9.34
CA ARG A 150 -21.93 28.78 10.78
C ARG A 150 -22.31 30.00 11.64
N GLY A 151 -22.24 31.21 11.08
CA GLY A 151 -22.65 32.47 11.70
C GLY A 151 -24.11 32.87 11.47
N GLY A 152 -24.89 32.07 10.75
CA GLY A 152 -26.34 32.27 10.57
C GLY A 152 -26.72 32.96 9.26
N ASN A 153 -27.78 32.43 8.63
CA ASN A 153 -28.51 32.92 7.45
C ASN A 153 -27.96 32.58 6.05
N ILE A 154 -27.65 31.32 5.79
CA ILE A 154 -27.70 30.78 4.41
C ILE A 154 -28.66 29.59 4.40
N CYS A 155 -29.73 29.68 3.61
CA CYS A 155 -30.71 28.60 3.44
C CYS A 155 -30.04 27.37 2.79
N LEU A 156 -30.49 26.17 3.14
CA LEU A 156 -30.01 24.90 2.55
C LEU A 156 -30.10 24.89 1.01
N GLU A 157 -31.06 25.62 0.44
CA GLU A 157 -31.22 25.81 -1.01
C GLU A 157 -30.01 26.51 -1.63
N VAL A 158 -29.53 27.60 -1.02
CA VAL A 158 -28.36 28.35 -1.50
C VAL A 158 -27.09 27.49 -1.41
N LEU A 159 -26.95 26.65 -0.38
CA LEU A 159 -25.83 25.71 -0.29
C LEU A 159 -25.89 24.63 -1.38
N LYS A 160 -27.10 24.16 -1.72
CA LYS A 160 -27.32 23.19 -2.80
C LYS A 160 -26.97 23.80 -4.16
N GLU A 161 -27.42 25.02 -4.43
CA GLU A 161 -27.09 25.78 -5.65
C GLU A 161 -25.59 26.03 -5.79
N ILE A 162 -24.91 26.41 -4.70
CA ILE A 162 -23.45 26.57 -4.69
C ILE A 162 -22.77 25.22 -4.97
N LYS A 163 -23.23 24.13 -4.36
CA LYS A 163 -22.64 22.81 -4.58
C LYS A 163 -22.84 22.34 -6.03
N GLU A 164 -24.03 22.53 -6.59
CA GLU A 164 -24.36 22.15 -7.97
C GLU A 164 -23.56 22.96 -8.99
N SER A 165 -23.52 24.30 -8.84
CA SER A 165 -22.73 25.17 -9.72
C SER A 165 -21.24 24.85 -9.69
N GLU A 166 -20.70 24.55 -8.49
CA GLU A 166 -19.31 24.17 -8.35
C GLU A 166 -19.01 22.78 -8.89
N THR A 167 -19.93 21.83 -8.73
CA THR A 167 -19.82 20.49 -9.32
C THR A 167 -19.78 20.59 -10.85
N HIS A 168 -20.69 21.39 -11.43
CA HIS A 168 -20.71 21.64 -12.87
C HIS A 168 -19.40 22.29 -13.34
N ARG A 169 -18.92 23.34 -12.66
CA ARG A 169 -17.66 24.02 -13.01
C ARG A 169 -16.46 23.07 -12.99
N ILE A 170 -16.36 22.23 -11.96
CA ILE A 170 -15.28 21.24 -11.82
C ILE A 170 -15.33 20.20 -12.95
N LEU A 171 -16.52 19.68 -13.26
CA LEU A 171 -16.70 18.71 -14.33
C LEU A 171 -16.31 19.29 -15.69
N THR A 172 -16.67 20.53 -15.97
CA THR A 172 -16.25 21.24 -17.20
C THR A 172 -14.74 21.39 -17.29
N GLU A 173 -14.08 21.88 -16.22
CA GLU A 173 -12.62 22.01 -16.17
C GLU A 173 -11.92 20.66 -16.36
N TRP A 174 -12.45 19.58 -15.78
CA TRP A 174 -11.86 18.25 -15.93
C TRP A 174 -12.02 17.71 -17.33
N ARG A 175 -13.20 17.90 -17.92
CA ARG A 175 -13.47 17.46 -19.29
C ARG A 175 -12.44 18.07 -20.25
N GLU A 176 -12.21 19.38 -20.14
CA GLU A 176 -11.18 20.08 -20.93
C GLU A 176 -9.76 19.52 -20.75
N ILE A 177 -9.42 19.00 -19.57
CA ILE A 177 -8.09 18.45 -19.30
C ILE A 177 -7.99 17.00 -19.77
N LEU A 178 -9.00 16.18 -19.49
CA LEU A 178 -9.01 14.75 -19.76
C LEU A 178 -9.23 14.46 -21.25
N GLU A 179 -9.95 15.31 -21.98
CA GLU A 179 -10.14 15.15 -23.43
C GLU A 179 -8.90 15.56 -24.25
N LYS A 180 -7.83 16.05 -23.62
CA LYS A 180 -6.59 16.37 -24.34
C LYS A 180 -5.95 15.09 -24.89
N PRO A 181 -5.68 15.02 -26.20
CA PRO A 181 -5.04 13.86 -26.81
C PRO A 181 -3.60 13.71 -26.32
N ASN A 182 -3.08 12.48 -26.37
CA ASN A 182 -1.69 12.13 -26.03
C ASN A 182 -1.28 12.40 -24.57
N ALA A 183 -2.24 12.52 -23.65
CA ALA A 183 -1.96 12.57 -22.22
C ALA A 183 -1.92 11.14 -21.61
N PRO A 184 -1.10 10.89 -20.56
CA PRO A 184 -1.05 9.60 -19.88
C PRO A 184 -2.42 9.12 -19.41
N GLY A 185 -2.62 7.79 -19.38
CA GLY A 185 -3.88 7.20 -18.91
C GLY A 185 -4.99 7.15 -19.96
N GLU A 186 -4.65 7.18 -21.25
CA GLU A 186 -5.61 7.10 -22.37
C GLU A 186 -6.63 5.98 -22.20
N TRP A 187 -6.17 4.78 -21.80
CA TRP A 187 -7.03 3.64 -21.49
C TRP A 187 -8.15 3.97 -20.49
N THR A 188 -7.78 4.53 -19.33
CA THR A 188 -8.73 4.91 -18.29
C THR A 188 -9.65 6.04 -18.75
N LYS A 189 -9.09 7.00 -19.50
CA LYS A 189 -9.84 8.16 -20.00
C LYS A 189 -10.92 7.72 -20.99
N LEU A 190 -10.60 6.83 -21.92
CA LEU A 190 -11.57 6.29 -22.89
C LEU A 190 -12.75 5.59 -22.21
N ALA A 191 -12.53 4.95 -21.06
CA ALA A 191 -13.59 4.28 -20.31
C ALA A 191 -14.43 5.25 -19.45
N LEU A 192 -13.80 6.25 -18.80
CA LEU A 192 -14.47 7.07 -17.78
C LEU A 192 -14.95 8.43 -18.28
N VAL A 193 -14.23 9.09 -19.19
CA VAL A 193 -14.55 10.45 -19.64
C VAL A 193 -15.94 10.56 -20.31
N PRO A 194 -16.39 9.56 -21.11
CA PRO A 194 -17.75 9.57 -21.65
C PRO A 194 -18.84 9.54 -20.56
N HIS A 195 -18.54 8.98 -19.39
CA HIS A 195 -19.46 8.81 -18.27
C HIS A 195 -19.05 9.64 -17.05
N LEU A 196 -18.25 10.69 -17.22
CA LEU A 196 -17.58 11.39 -16.12
C LEU A 196 -18.57 11.94 -15.10
N GLU A 197 -19.65 12.58 -15.55
CA GLU A 197 -20.68 13.16 -14.69
C GLU A 197 -21.40 12.09 -13.88
N ALA A 198 -21.83 11.01 -14.54
CA ALA A 198 -22.49 9.87 -13.89
C ALA A 198 -21.55 9.17 -12.91
N TRP A 199 -20.27 9.02 -13.28
CA TRP A 199 -19.23 8.47 -12.42
C TRP A 199 -19.05 9.32 -11.18
N MET A 200 -18.98 10.65 -11.30
CA MET A 200 -18.79 11.56 -10.17
C MET A 200 -20.04 11.72 -9.30
N ALA A 201 -21.23 11.61 -9.89
CA ALA A 201 -22.51 11.72 -9.20
C ALA A 201 -22.96 10.42 -8.50
N ARG A 202 -22.30 9.29 -8.77
CA ARG A 202 -22.69 7.98 -8.22
C ARG A 202 -22.74 8.00 -6.69
N GLU A 203 -23.74 7.33 -6.13
CA GLU A 203 -23.83 7.18 -4.68
C GLU A 203 -22.67 6.31 -4.16
N PRO A 204 -22.09 6.63 -2.98
CA PRO A 204 -20.95 5.89 -2.43
C PRO A 204 -21.19 4.39 -2.20
N ASP A 205 -22.44 3.95 -2.14
CA ASP A 205 -22.86 2.58 -1.86
C ASP A 205 -23.09 1.72 -3.13
N ILE A 206 -23.17 2.35 -4.32
CA ILE A 206 -23.25 1.67 -5.62
C ILE A 206 -22.02 0.79 -5.84
N GLY A 207 -20.83 1.30 -5.50
CA GLY A 207 -19.61 0.53 -5.59
C GLY A 207 -18.33 1.34 -5.38
N SER A 208 -17.35 0.73 -4.72
CA SER A 208 -16.01 1.28 -4.55
C SER A 208 -15.02 0.64 -5.54
N MET A 209 -13.97 1.39 -5.86
CA MET A 209 -12.84 0.86 -6.63
C MET A 209 -12.00 -0.04 -5.71
N SER A 210 -12.00 -1.33 -6.00
CA SER A 210 -11.09 -2.28 -5.37
C SER A 210 -9.69 -2.21 -6.01
N PHE A 211 -8.74 -2.93 -5.43
CA PHE A 211 -7.39 -3.03 -5.95
C PHE A 211 -7.36 -3.63 -7.37
N HIS A 212 -8.05 -4.76 -7.58
CA HIS A 212 -8.10 -5.41 -8.90
C HIS A 212 -8.91 -4.63 -9.93
N LEU A 213 -10.02 -3.98 -9.52
CA LEU A 213 -10.72 -3.05 -10.40
C LEU A 213 -9.80 -1.91 -10.85
N THR A 214 -9.02 -1.35 -9.93
CA THR A 214 -8.09 -0.26 -10.28
C THR A 214 -7.04 -0.74 -11.29
N GLN A 215 -6.53 -1.96 -11.16
CA GLN A 215 -5.60 -2.55 -12.13
C GLN A 215 -6.24 -2.70 -13.52
N VAL A 216 -7.46 -3.25 -13.61
CA VAL A 216 -8.21 -3.37 -14.87
C VAL A 216 -8.47 -2.01 -15.51
N PHE A 217 -8.90 -1.02 -14.74
CA PHE A 217 -9.19 0.33 -15.22
C PHE A 217 -7.94 1.11 -15.63
N THR A 218 -6.75 0.69 -15.21
CA THR A 218 -5.49 1.32 -15.58
C THR A 218 -4.66 0.50 -16.57
N GLY A 219 -5.05 -0.76 -16.82
CA GLY A 219 -4.26 -1.68 -17.64
C GLY A 219 -2.92 -2.02 -17.02
N HIS A 220 -2.89 -2.15 -15.68
CA HIS A 220 -1.69 -2.41 -14.88
C HIS A 220 -1.83 -3.72 -14.07
N GLY A 221 -0.87 -4.00 -13.19
CA GLY A 221 -0.92 -5.12 -12.25
C GLY A 221 -0.11 -6.33 -12.73
N CYS A 222 -0.71 -7.51 -12.65
CA CYS A 222 -0.11 -8.79 -13.04
C CYS A 222 -0.30 -9.15 -14.53
N LEU A 223 -0.81 -8.22 -15.35
CA LEU A 223 -0.99 -8.41 -16.80
C LEU A 223 0.36 -8.46 -17.51
N ALA A 224 0.65 -9.50 -18.30
CA ALA A 224 1.97 -9.67 -18.91
C ALA A 224 2.32 -8.54 -19.89
N ASP A 225 1.36 -7.99 -20.64
CA ASP A 225 1.59 -6.79 -21.48
C ASP A 225 2.11 -5.60 -20.65
N PHE A 226 1.51 -5.37 -19.48
CA PHE A 226 1.98 -4.33 -18.57
C PHE A 226 3.36 -4.66 -17.99
N LEU A 227 3.59 -5.89 -17.55
CA LEU A 227 4.86 -6.33 -16.97
C LEU A 227 6.01 -6.25 -17.99
N LEU A 228 5.75 -6.55 -19.26
CA LEU A 228 6.68 -6.34 -20.37
C LEU A 228 7.04 -4.86 -20.51
N ARG A 229 6.02 -3.98 -20.53
CA ARG A 229 6.21 -2.52 -20.69
C ARG A 229 7.07 -1.90 -19.60
N ILE A 230 7.03 -2.45 -18.38
CA ILE A 230 7.86 -1.99 -17.24
C ILE A 230 9.16 -2.79 -17.07
N GLY A 231 9.46 -3.73 -17.98
CA GLY A 231 10.69 -4.51 -17.98
C GLY A 231 10.77 -5.61 -16.91
N LYS A 232 9.64 -6.06 -16.36
CA LYS A 232 9.56 -7.18 -15.42
C LYS A 232 9.39 -8.55 -16.09
N ARG A 233 8.96 -8.56 -17.36
CA ARG A 233 8.86 -9.76 -18.21
C ARG A 233 9.51 -9.51 -19.56
N THR A 234 9.87 -10.59 -20.24
CA THR A 234 10.48 -10.60 -21.59
C THR A 234 9.46 -10.72 -22.71
N ASP A 235 8.23 -11.11 -22.39
CA ASP A 235 7.12 -11.32 -23.30
C ASP A 235 5.79 -10.91 -22.65
N ALA A 236 4.77 -10.72 -23.49
CA ALA A 236 3.41 -10.36 -23.10
C ALA A 236 2.46 -11.57 -23.07
N SER A 237 2.97 -12.80 -23.02
CA SER A 237 2.13 -14.01 -23.11
C SER A 237 1.42 -14.33 -21.80
N CYS A 238 0.15 -14.68 -21.88
CA CYS A 238 -0.67 -15.10 -20.76
C CYS A 238 -0.19 -16.45 -20.24
N ASP A 239 0.04 -16.56 -18.93
CA ASP A 239 0.55 -17.78 -18.29
C ASP A 239 -0.40 -18.99 -18.42
N PHE A 240 -1.67 -18.75 -18.75
CA PHE A 240 -2.70 -19.79 -18.84
C PHE A 240 -3.00 -20.27 -20.25
N CYS A 241 -2.82 -19.43 -21.28
CA CYS A 241 -3.20 -19.77 -22.65
C CYS A 241 -2.20 -19.35 -23.73
N GLY A 242 -1.17 -18.56 -23.39
CA GLY A 242 -0.10 -18.16 -24.30
C GLY A 242 -0.38 -16.93 -25.18
N ASP A 243 -1.64 -16.51 -25.31
CA ASP A 243 -2.02 -15.30 -26.07
C ASP A 243 -1.57 -14.00 -25.38
N GLU A 244 -1.67 -12.86 -26.08
CA GLU A 244 -1.28 -11.55 -25.54
C GLU A 244 -2.15 -11.12 -24.35
N ASP A 245 -1.53 -10.88 -23.20
CA ASP A 245 -2.18 -10.74 -21.90
C ASP A 245 -2.46 -9.29 -21.52
N GLY A 246 -3.44 -8.70 -22.19
CA GLY A 246 -3.99 -7.38 -21.88
C GLY A 246 -5.28 -7.44 -21.04
N VAL A 247 -5.83 -6.26 -20.73
CA VAL A 247 -7.13 -6.18 -20.04
C VAL A 247 -8.24 -6.85 -20.85
N TYR A 248 -8.32 -6.58 -22.14
CA TYR A 248 -9.34 -7.18 -22.99
C TYR A 248 -9.17 -8.69 -23.14
N HIS A 249 -7.95 -9.20 -23.03
CA HIS A 249 -7.72 -10.64 -22.98
C HIS A 249 -8.45 -11.25 -21.79
N VAL A 250 -8.26 -10.70 -20.59
CA VAL A 250 -8.98 -11.14 -19.38
C VAL A 250 -10.49 -10.97 -19.54
N LEU A 251 -10.94 -9.79 -19.97
CA LEU A 251 -12.37 -9.46 -20.03
C LEU A 251 -13.14 -10.17 -21.16
N ARG A 252 -12.49 -10.64 -22.22
CA ARG A 252 -13.17 -11.11 -23.44
C ARG A 252 -12.69 -12.44 -24.02
N GLU A 253 -11.44 -12.83 -23.81
CA GLU A 253 -10.78 -13.83 -24.66
C GLU A 253 -10.21 -15.03 -23.88
N CYS A 254 -9.59 -14.83 -22.71
CA CYS A 254 -8.87 -15.89 -22.00
C CYS A 254 -9.78 -17.09 -21.66
N PRO A 255 -9.51 -18.31 -22.14
CA PRO A 255 -10.41 -19.45 -21.98
C PRO A 255 -10.57 -19.90 -20.53
N LEU A 256 -9.60 -19.59 -19.65
CA LEU A 256 -9.65 -19.97 -18.23
C LEU A 256 -10.91 -19.46 -17.53
N TRP A 257 -11.33 -18.24 -17.85
CA TRP A 257 -12.49 -17.60 -17.21
C TRP A 257 -13.72 -17.56 -18.12
N ASP A 258 -13.80 -18.43 -19.15
CA ASP A 258 -14.93 -18.44 -20.10
C ASP A 258 -16.27 -18.55 -19.39
N TRP A 259 -16.38 -19.46 -18.43
CA TRP A 259 -17.63 -19.71 -17.72
C TRP A 259 -18.07 -18.49 -16.89
N GLN A 260 -17.19 -17.97 -16.05
CA GLN A 260 -17.44 -16.79 -15.22
C GLN A 260 -17.73 -15.56 -16.09
N ARG A 261 -17.01 -15.41 -17.20
CA ARG A 261 -17.23 -14.33 -18.17
C ARG A 261 -18.60 -14.43 -18.82
N ILE A 262 -19.08 -15.62 -19.19
CA ILE A 262 -20.43 -15.80 -19.72
C ILE A 262 -21.48 -15.36 -18.71
N LEU A 263 -21.32 -15.71 -17.42
CA LEU A 263 -22.22 -15.28 -16.36
C LEU A 263 -22.23 -13.76 -16.21
N MET A 264 -21.04 -13.14 -16.12
CA MET A 264 -20.88 -11.70 -16.04
C MET A 264 -21.52 -11.00 -17.26
N LYS A 265 -21.22 -11.45 -18.50
CA LYS A 265 -21.77 -10.84 -19.73
C LYS A 265 -23.29 -10.94 -19.80
N ARG A 266 -23.88 -12.06 -19.34
CA ARG A 266 -25.34 -12.23 -19.31
C ARG A 266 -25.97 -11.29 -18.29
N GLN A 267 -25.38 -11.15 -17.11
CA GLN A 267 -25.86 -10.24 -16.07
C GLN A 267 -25.82 -8.78 -16.54
N LEU A 268 -24.68 -8.34 -17.07
CA LEU A 268 -24.49 -6.96 -17.55
C LEU A 268 -25.11 -6.72 -18.93
N LYS A 269 -25.63 -7.75 -19.61
CA LYS A 269 -26.20 -7.69 -20.97
C LYS A 269 -25.23 -7.07 -22.00
N LEU A 270 -23.94 -7.36 -21.86
CA LEU A 270 -22.90 -6.79 -22.72
C LEU A 270 -22.85 -7.47 -24.09
N PRO A 271 -22.56 -6.73 -25.17
CA PRO A 271 -22.33 -7.30 -26.50
C PRO A 271 -21.08 -8.18 -26.54
N ARG A 272 -20.78 -8.80 -27.69
CA ARG A 272 -19.61 -9.69 -27.80
C ARG A 272 -18.31 -8.91 -27.61
N ASP A 273 -18.22 -7.77 -28.27
CA ASP A 273 -17.07 -6.88 -28.50
C ASP A 273 -17.10 -5.62 -27.63
N PHE A 274 -17.73 -5.71 -26.46
CA PHE A 274 -17.85 -4.59 -25.53
C PHE A 274 -16.50 -3.93 -25.20
N THR A 275 -16.58 -2.63 -24.94
CA THR A 275 -15.49 -1.80 -24.44
C THR A 275 -15.56 -1.66 -22.92
N LEU A 276 -14.47 -1.20 -22.30
CA LEU A 276 -14.53 -0.88 -20.87
C LEU A 276 -15.50 0.29 -20.58
N GLY A 277 -15.76 1.18 -21.55
CA GLY A 277 -16.80 2.22 -21.45
C GLY A 277 -18.20 1.63 -21.35
N ASP A 278 -18.54 0.64 -22.18
CA ASP A 278 -19.83 -0.05 -22.12
C ASP A 278 -20.06 -0.71 -20.75
N VAL A 279 -18.99 -1.27 -20.16
CA VAL A 279 -19.03 -1.80 -18.79
C VAL A 279 -19.34 -0.67 -17.79
N VAL A 280 -18.63 0.45 -17.89
CA VAL A 280 -18.82 1.62 -17.00
C VAL A 280 -20.26 2.11 -17.04
N GLU A 281 -20.85 2.24 -18.23
CA GLU A 281 -22.24 2.64 -18.41
C GLU A 281 -23.20 1.73 -17.61
N VAL A 282 -23.02 0.42 -17.73
CA VAL A 282 -23.90 -0.58 -17.09
C VAL A 282 -23.70 -0.58 -15.57
N ILE A 283 -22.46 -0.65 -15.08
CA ILE A 283 -22.20 -0.78 -13.64
C ILE A 283 -22.58 0.47 -12.85
N LEU A 284 -22.58 1.65 -13.48
CA LEU A 284 -23.05 2.89 -12.85
C LEU A 284 -24.56 2.89 -12.65
N GLY A 285 -25.31 2.16 -13.46
CA GLY A 285 -26.77 2.07 -13.36
C GLY A 285 -27.27 1.13 -12.25
N SER A 286 -26.42 0.26 -11.71
CA SER A 286 -26.88 -0.82 -10.84
C SER A 286 -25.78 -1.39 -9.94
N ARG A 287 -26.05 -1.37 -8.63
CA ARG A 287 -25.18 -2.00 -7.62
C ARG A 287 -25.00 -3.50 -7.85
N ALA A 288 -26.03 -4.17 -8.37
CA ALA A 288 -25.94 -5.60 -8.68
C ALA A 288 -24.95 -5.86 -9.82
N ASP A 289 -24.97 -5.00 -10.85
CA ASP A 289 -24.10 -5.12 -12.01
C ASP A 289 -22.66 -4.71 -11.68
N TRP A 290 -22.49 -3.68 -10.84
CA TRP A 290 -21.18 -3.37 -10.26
C TRP A 290 -20.59 -4.57 -9.52
N LYS A 291 -21.37 -5.18 -8.62
CA LYS A 291 -20.92 -6.36 -7.86
C LYS A 291 -20.59 -7.55 -8.76
N ALA A 292 -21.39 -7.79 -9.80
CA ALA A 292 -21.14 -8.88 -10.74
C ALA A 292 -19.82 -8.67 -11.51
N PHE A 293 -19.57 -7.44 -11.98
CA PHE A 293 -18.31 -7.10 -12.63
C PHE A 293 -17.12 -7.18 -11.66
N SER A 294 -17.26 -6.62 -10.46
CA SER A 294 -16.25 -6.71 -9.41
C SER A 294 -15.88 -8.15 -9.10
N ALA A 295 -16.88 -9.03 -8.90
CA ALA A 295 -16.63 -10.43 -8.56
C ALA A 295 -15.80 -11.15 -9.64
N PHE A 296 -16.15 -10.94 -10.92
CA PHE A 296 -15.40 -11.48 -12.04
C PHE A 296 -13.95 -10.98 -12.07
N VAL A 297 -13.75 -9.66 -11.95
CA VAL A 297 -12.41 -9.06 -11.96
C VAL A 297 -11.56 -9.52 -10.79
N GLU A 298 -12.13 -9.59 -9.58
CA GLU A 298 -11.43 -10.03 -8.38
C GLU A 298 -10.98 -11.49 -8.46
N GLU A 299 -11.79 -12.37 -9.06
CA GLU A 299 -11.42 -13.77 -9.26
C GLU A 299 -10.31 -13.88 -10.30
N ALA A 300 -10.51 -13.30 -11.49
CA ALA A 300 -9.54 -13.41 -12.58
C ALA A 300 -8.17 -12.80 -12.22
N MET A 301 -8.15 -11.61 -11.63
CA MET A 301 -6.89 -10.95 -11.26
C MET A 301 -6.20 -11.66 -10.10
N ARG A 302 -6.95 -12.24 -9.15
CA ARG A 302 -6.36 -13.04 -8.06
C ARG A 302 -5.65 -14.30 -8.59
N ASP A 303 -6.28 -15.01 -9.52
CA ASP A 303 -5.67 -16.19 -10.14
C ASP A 303 -4.37 -15.81 -10.86
N LYS A 304 -4.36 -14.70 -11.61
CA LYS A 304 -3.16 -14.19 -12.27
C LYS A 304 -2.06 -13.78 -11.29
N GLU A 305 -2.42 -13.09 -10.21
CA GLU A 305 -1.45 -12.70 -9.18
C GLU A 305 -0.83 -13.90 -8.47
N GLU A 306 -1.61 -14.94 -8.19
CA GLU A 306 -1.08 -16.15 -7.57
C GLU A 306 -0.11 -16.88 -8.51
N GLU A 307 -0.42 -16.91 -9.80
CA GLU A 307 0.46 -17.47 -10.82
C GLU A 307 1.75 -16.64 -11.00
N GLU A 308 1.64 -15.32 -10.97
CA GLU A 308 2.81 -14.43 -10.96
C GLU A 308 3.71 -14.72 -9.75
N ARG A 309 3.14 -14.83 -8.54
CA ARG A 309 3.89 -15.19 -7.32
C ARG A 309 4.54 -16.56 -7.43
N ARG A 310 3.85 -17.55 -8.03
CA ARG A 310 4.40 -18.89 -8.27
C ARG A 310 5.62 -18.84 -9.18
N ARG A 311 5.56 -18.07 -10.27
CA ARG A 311 6.67 -17.84 -11.20
C ARG A 311 7.84 -17.13 -10.54
N GLU A 312 7.60 -16.09 -9.74
CA GLU A 312 8.67 -15.37 -9.01
C GLU A 312 9.39 -16.29 -8.01
N ARG A 313 8.65 -17.17 -7.32
CA ARG A 313 9.25 -18.19 -6.43
C ARG A 313 10.10 -19.19 -7.20
N ALA A 314 9.66 -19.62 -8.39
CA ALA A 314 10.41 -20.57 -9.22
C ALA A 314 11.64 -19.97 -9.91
N GLY A 315 11.60 -18.67 -10.22
CA GLY A 315 12.69 -17.94 -10.87
C GLY A 315 13.80 -17.45 -9.92
N THR A 316 13.63 -17.61 -8.60
CA THR A 316 14.68 -17.30 -7.62
C THR A 316 15.58 -18.54 -7.48
N PRO A 317 16.86 -18.51 -7.89
CA PRO A 317 17.74 -19.65 -7.72
C PRO A 317 17.87 -19.96 -6.23
N SER A 318 17.59 -21.20 -5.84
CA SER A 318 18.00 -21.69 -4.53
C SER A 318 19.52 -21.64 -4.46
N THR A 319 20.08 -20.71 -3.69
CA THR A 319 21.46 -20.82 -3.22
C THR A 319 21.52 -21.99 -2.25
N SER A 320 21.69 -23.20 -2.78
CA SER A 320 22.22 -24.34 -2.04
C SER A 320 23.73 -24.37 -2.30
N ASP A 321 24.48 -23.80 -1.35
CA ASP A 321 25.89 -24.14 -1.18
C ASP A 321 26.00 -25.56 -0.60
N GLY A 322 26.97 -26.32 -1.10
CA GLY A 322 27.56 -27.46 -0.40
C GLY A 322 27.47 -28.77 -1.16
N ASP A 323 28.42 -28.99 -2.08
CA ASP A 323 29.09 -30.29 -2.15
C ASP A 323 30.60 -30.02 -2.05
N ASP A 324 31.09 -30.18 -0.81
CA ASP A 324 32.45 -30.61 -0.54
C ASP A 324 32.59 -32.03 -1.10
N GLU A 325 33.34 -32.22 -2.19
CA GLU A 325 33.94 -33.51 -2.49
C GLU A 325 35.46 -33.39 -2.35
N ALA A 326 35.95 -34.16 -1.39
CA ALA A 326 37.34 -34.46 -1.15
C ALA A 326 37.93 -35.30 -2.30
N GLU A 327 39.10 -34.92 -2.78
CA GLU A 327 40.31 -35.78 -2.88
C GLU A 327 41.57 -34.94 -3.07
#